data_AF-A0A534KJP2-F1
#
_entry.id   AF-A0A534KJP2-F1
#
_cell.length_a   1.000
_cell.length_b   1.000
_cell.length_c   1.000
_cell.angle_alpha   90.00
_cell.angle_beta   90.00
_cell.angle_gamma   90.00
#
_symmetry.space_group_name_H-M   'P 1'
#
loop_
_entity.id
_entity.type
_entity.pdbx_description
1 polymer ?
#
loop_
_entity_poly.entity_id
_entity_poly.type
_entity_poly.pdbx_seq_one_letter_code
_entity_poly.pdbx_strand_id
1 'polypeptide(L)'
;MFLTYEDGTLIGSKARPGETAIDQDLFGATLDVIQNFMRTSFPMLHGKSLSAIVQGPYVLVMERARYAYLTVVLEGQESDQLRRQMRDLLLSFEDRNREVLSQWQGIPSQALGTDEMLSQFFVEAPFT
;
A
#
# COMPACT_ATOMS: atom_id res chain seq x y z
N MET A 1 -2.24 -5.96 4.56
CA MET A 1 -2.06 -5.15 3.34
C MET A 1 -3.02 -3.99 3.35
N PHE A 2 -2.60 -2.85 2.82
CA PHE A 2 -3.37 -1.62 2.78
C PHE A 2 -3.20 -0.96 1.42
N LEU A 3 -4.31 -0.54 0.84
CA LEU A 3 -4.35 0.29 -0.35
C LEU A 3 -4.83 1.66 0.09
N THR A 4 -3.98 2.68 -0.06
CA THR A 4 -4.31 4.07 0.28
C THR A 4 -4.21 4.96 -0.94
N TYR A 5 -5.05 5.98 -1.00
CA TYR A 5 -4.89 7.07 -1.96
C TYR A 5 -3.70 7.95 -1.55
N GLU A 6 -3.19 8.77 -2.47
CA GLU A 6 -1.96 9.52 -2.26
C GLU A 6 -2.03 10.57 -1.14
N ASP A 7 -3.24 10.94 -0.72
CA ASP A 7 -3.52 11.84 0.40
C ASP A 7 -3.60 11.15 1.77
N GLY A 8 -3.46 9.82 1.82
CA GLY A 8 -3.57 9.00 3.03
C GLY A 8 -4.90 8.27 3.20
N THR A 9 -5.94 8.61 2.42
CA THR A 9 -7.26 7.99 2.52
C THR A 9 -7.19 6.48 2.28
N LEU A 10 -7.70 5.67 3.22
CA LEU A 10 -7.77 4.23 3.06
C LEU A 10 -8.83 3.83 2.03
N ILE A 11 -8.40 3.18 0.95
CA ILE A 11 -9.30 2.62 -0.08
C ILE A 11 -9.74 1.21 0.32
N GLY A 12 -8.83 0.42 0.89
CA GLY A 12 -9.15 -0.91 1.39
C GLY A 12 -7.98 -1.57 2.08
N SER A 13 -8.27 -2.61 2.85
CA SER A 13 -7.25 -3.41 3.51
C SER A 13 -7.65 -4.87 3.59
N LYS A 14 -6.65 -5.72 3.76
CA LYS A 14 -6.86 -7.15 3.96
C LYS A 14 -5.72 -7.75 4.77
N ALA A 15 -6.07 -8.53 5.79
CA ALA A 15 -5.13 -9.33 6.58
C ALA A 15 -5.25 -10.80 6.15
N ARG A 16 -4.21 -11.60 6.41
CA ARG A 16 -4.33 -13.04 6.17
C ARG A 16 -5.33 -13.65 7.14
N PRO A 17 -6.06 -14.70 6.73
CA PRO A 17 -6.88 -15.48 7.65
C PRO A 17 -6.01 -16.01 8.81
N GLY A 18 -6.43 -15.73 10.05
CA GLY A 18 -5.72 -16.18 11.26
C GLY A 18 -4.63 -15.22 11.77
N GLU A 19 -4.29 -14.16 11.04
CA GLU A 19 -3.44 -13.08 11.57
C GLU A 19 -4.28 -12.02 12.29
N THR A 20 -3.67 -11.38 13.30
CA THR A 20 -4.27 -10.23 13.97
C THR A 20 -4.43 -9.09 12.97
N ALA A 21 -5.67 -8.66 12.75
CA ALA A 21 -5.93 -7.48 11.95
C ALA A 21 -5.31 -6.26 12.64
N ILE A 22 -4.43 -5.57 11.92
CA ILE A 22 -3.94 -4.26 12.32
C ILE A 22 -5.10 -3.27 12.20
N ASP A 23 -5.25 -2.40 13.21
CA ASP A 23 -6.20 -1.29 13.16
C ASP A 23 -5.86 -0.38 11.97
N GLN A 24 -6.81 -0.27 11.05
CA GLN A 24 -6.58 0.33 9.73
C GLN A 24 -6.46 1.85 9.83
N ASP A 25 -7.23 2.46 10.73
CA ASP A 25 -7.22 3.91 10.95
C ASP A 25 -5.92 4.32 11.63
N LEU A 26 -5.50 3.56 12.64
CA LEU A 26 -4.22 3.79 13.32
C LEU A 26 -3.03 3.58 12.37
N PHE A 27 -3.10 2.55 11.52
CA PHE A 27 -2.06 2.27 10.53
C PHE A 27 -1.92 3.39 9.50
N GLY A 28 -3.04 3.82 8.89
CA GLY A 28 -3.05 4.92 7.93
C GLY A 28 -2.48 6.21 8.55
N ALA A 29 -2.98 6.59 9.73
CA ALA A 29 -2.50 7.79 10.42
C ALA A 29 -1.00 7.74 10.74
N THR A 30 -0.50 6.58 11.17
CA THR A 30 0.93 6.41 11.46
C THR A 30 1.79 6.49 10.20
N LEU A 31 1.33 5.87 9.11
CA LEU A 31 2.05 5.87 7.84
C LEU A 31 2.15 7.29 7.26
N ASP A 32 1.06 8.07 7.33
CA ASP A 32 1.04 9.46 6.89
C ASP A 32 2.04 10.33 7.67
N VAL A 33 2.13 10.13 9.00
CA VAL A 33 3.11 10.82 9.84
C VAL A 33 4.54 10.49 9.40
N ILE A 34 4.84 9.21 9.14
CA ILE A 34 6.18 8.79 8.71
C ILE A 34 6.49 9.36 7.32
N GLN A 35 5.55 9.29 6.37
CA GLN A 35 5.72 9.85 5.03
C GLN A 35 5.96 11.37 5.08
N ASN A 36 5.20 12.09 5.92
CA ASN A 36 5.38 13.52 6.11
C ASN A 36 6.73 13.86 6.74
N PHE A 37 7.17 13.07 7.73
CA PHE A 37 8.51 13.20 8.30
C PHE A 37 9.58 13.01 7.22
N MET A 38 9.48 11.96 6.40
CA MET A 38 10.43 11.69 5.33
C MET A 38 10.51 12.85 4.33
N ARG A 39 9.37 13.39 3.90
CA ARG A 39 9.29 14.55 3.00
C ARG A 39 9.92 15.81 3.61
N THR A 40 9.72 16.03 4.91
CA THR A 40 10.16 17.25 5.60
C THR A 40 11.65 17.20 5.96
N SER A 41 12.11 16.07 6.47
CA SER A 41 13.48 15.88 6.95
C SER A 41 14.46 15.57 5.84
N PHE A 42 14.01 14.99 4.73
CA PHE A 42 14.85 14.60 3.61
C PHE A 42 14.38 15.24 2.28
N PRO A 43 14.29 16.59 2.19
CA PRO A 43 13.76 17.25 1.01
C PRO A 43 14.58 16.92 -0.25
N MET A 44 15.90 16.73 -0.13
CA MET A 44 16.79 16.33 -1.23
C MET A 44 16.43 15.01 -1.91
N LEU A 45 15.59 14.16 -1.29
CA LEU A 45 15.05 12.95 -1.89
C LEU A 45 13.79 13.22 -2.74
N HIS A 46 13.60 14.46 -3.21
CA HIS A 46 12.46 14.90 -4.04
C HIS A 46 11.96 13.82 -5.01
N GLY A 47 10.67 13.50 -4.92
CA GLY A 47 10.00 12.52 -5.78
C GLY A 47 10.19 11.05 -5.35
N LYS A 48 11.03 10.76 -4.36
CA LYS A 48 11.14 9.42 -3.77
C LYS A 48 10.17 9.31 -2.60
N SER A 49 9.32 8.29 -2.63
CA SER A 49 8.51 7.89 -1.49
C SER A 49 9.29 6.92 -0.61
N LEU A 50 8.91 6.81 0.66
CA LEU A 50 9.42 5.77 1.53
C LEU A 50 9.08 4.40 0.92
N SER A 51 10.11 3.58 0.68
CA SER A 51 9.95 2.28 -0.01
C SER A 51 9.80 1.10 0.94
N ALA A 52 10.38 1.18 2.14
CA ALA A 52 10.27 0.16 3.17
C ALA A 52 10.59 0.71 4.57
N ILE A 53 10.04 0.07 5.60
CA ILE A 53 10.40 0.25 7.02
C ILE A 53 10.71 -1.13 7.58
N VAL A 54 11.86 -1.28 8.24
CA VAL A 54 12.28 -2.53 8.86
C VAL A 54 12.22 -2.38 10.37
N GLN A 55 11.48 -3.27 11.05
CA GLN A 55 11.36 -3.32 12.50
C GLN A 55 11.50 -4.76 13.00
N GLY A 56 12.70 -5.14 13.41
CA GLY A 56 13.00 -6.50 13.86
C GLY A 56 12.77 -7.49 12.72
N PRO A 57 11.95 -8.55 12.93
CA PRO A 57 11.65 -9.52 11.88
C PRO A 57 10.60 -9.02 10.89
N TYR A 58 9.95 -7.88 11.14
CA TYR A 58 8.90 -7.36 10.29
C TYR A 58 9.41 -6.32 9.32
N VAL A 59 8.94 -6.41 8.08
CA VAL A 59 9.18 -5.43 7.03
C VAL A 59 7.84 -4.92 6.53
N LEU A 60 7.71 -3.61 6.50
CA LEU A 60 6.61 -2.90 5.87
C LEU A 60 7.12 -2.39 4.53
N VAL A 61 6.66 -3.00 3.45
CA VAL A 61 7.02 -2.69 2.06
C VAL A 61 5.96 -1.78 1.47
N MET A 62 6.38 -0.71 0.80
CA MET A 62 5.50 0.22 0.10
C MET A 62 5.87 0.30 -1.37
N GLU A 63 4.87 0.12 -2.24
CA GLU A 63 4.95 0.53 -3.64
C GLU A 63 4.02 1.71 -3.88
N ARG A 64 4.50 2.67 -4.66
CA ARG A 64 3.78 3.87 -5.05
C ARG A 64 3.50 3.85 -6.54
N ALA A 65 2.28 4.17 -6.93
CA ALA A 65 1.92 4.52 -8.30
C ALA A 65 1.50 6.01 -8.37
N ARG A 66 0.69 6.41 -9.35
CA ARG A 66 0.41 7.83 -9.58
C ARG A 66 -0.51 8.42 -8.50
N TYR A 67 -1.53 7.67 -8.12
CA TYR A 67 -2.65 8.08 -7.28
C TYR A 67 -2.75 7.28 -5.98
N ALA A 68 -2.12 6.11 -5.91
CA ALA A 68 -2.27 5.19 -4.78
C ALA A 68 -0.94 4.58 -4.32
N TYR A 69 -0.97 4.08 -3.09
CA TYR A 69 0.08 3.30 -2.45
C TYR A 69 -0.45 1.92 -2.09
N LEU A 70 0.34 0.88 -2.37
CA LEU A 70 0.13 -0.46 -1.84
C LEU A 70 1.16 -0.76 -0.76
N THR A 71 0.68 -1.05 0.44
CA THR A 71 1.51 -1.36 1.60
C THR A 71 1.30 -2.79 2.06
N VAL A 72 2.40 -3.54 2.18
CA VAL A 72 2.41 -4.94 2.63
C VAL A 72 3.26 -5.03 3.88
N VAL A 73 2.72 -5.65 4.92
CA VAL A 73 3.47 -6.00 6.13
C VAL A 73 3.76 -7.49 6.05
N LEU A 74 5.03 -7.87 6.21
CA LEU A 74 5.47 -9.26 6.17
C LEU A 74 6.51 -9.52 7.26
N GLU A 75 6.60 -10.77 7.68
CA GLU A 75 7.73 -11.27 8.46
C GLU A 75 8.82 -11.76 7.50
N GLY A 76 10.09 -11.51 7.82
CA GLY A 76 11.24 -11.88 7.00
C GLY A 76 11.75 -10.74 6.13
N GLN A 77 12.03 -11.02 4.86
CA GLN A 77 12.58 -10.05 3.91
C GLN A 77 11.70 -9.94 2.68
N GLU A 78 11.62 -8.74 2.11
CA GLU A 78 11.02 -8.54 0.80
C GLU A 78 11.85 -9.23 -0.29
N SER A 79 11.18 -9.72 -1.34
CA SER A 79 11.84 -10.23 -2.54
C SER A 79 11.58 -9.33 -3.74
N ASP A 80 12.46 -9.36 -4.74
CA ASP A 80 12.23 -8.63 -5.98
C ASP A 80 10.95 -9.09 -6.70
N GLN A 81 10.58 -10.36 -6.53
CA GLN A 81 9.33 -10.90 -7.06
C GLN A 81 8.11 -10.25 -6.39
N LEU A 82 8.12 -10.15 -5.06
CA LEU A 82 7.07 -9.46 -4.30
C LEU A 82 6.92 -8.01 -4.78
N ARG A 83 8.06 -7.33 -4.95
CA ARG A 83 8.10 -5.95 -5.43
C ARG A 83 7.42 -5.78 -6.79
N ARG A 84 7.74 -6.67 -7.74
CA ARG A 84 7.13 -6.68 -9.08
C ARG A 84 5.63 -6.96 -9.00
N GLN A 85 5.21 -7.98 -8.27
CA GLN A 85 3.79 -8.31 -8.10
C GLN A 85 3.00 -7.15 -7.49
N MET A 86 3.52 -6.52 -6.43
CA MET A 86 2.89 -5.33 -5.82
C MET A 86 2.71 -4.21 -6.83
N ARG A 87 3.75 -3.92 -7.63
CA ARG A 87 3.71 -2.90 -8.66
C ARG A 87 2.70 -3.21 -9.76
N ASP A 88 2.71 -4.43 -10.29
CA ASP A 88 1.83 -4.83 -11.38
C ASP A 88 0.36 -4.79 -10.97
N LEU A 89 0.04 -5.25 -9.76
CA LEU A 89 -1.30 -5.15 -9.21
C LEU A 89 -1.73 -3.70 -8.99
N LEU A 90 -0.84 -2.86 -8.45
CA LEU A 90 -1.16 -1.46 -8.19
C LEU A 90 -1.39 -0.68 -9.50
N LEU A 91 -0.57 -0.92 -10.53
CA LEU A 91 -0.75 -0.31 -11.84
C LEU A 91 -2.04 -0.78 -12.52
N SER A 92 -2.36 -2.07 -12.43
CA SER A 92 -3.62 -2.62 -12.94
C SER A 92 -4.84 -2.00 -12.25
N PHE A 93 -4.78 -1.84 -10.93
CA PHE A 93 -5.82 -1.19 -10.14
C PHE A 93 -6.01 0.28 -10.53
N GLU A 94 -4.92 1.05 -10.69
CA GLU A 94 -5.01 2.45 -11.12
C GLU A 94 -5.54 2.59 -12.53
N ASP A 95 -5.17 1.70 -13.45
CA ASP A 95 -5.69 1.73 -14.81
C ASP A 95 -7.20 1.51 -14.84
N ARG A 96 -7.69 0.51 -14.09
CA ARG A 96 -9.13 0.21 -13.93
C ARG A 96 -9.91 1.35 -13.27
N ASN A 97 -9.29 2.10 -12.37
CA ASN A 97 -9.95 3.14 -11.57
C ASN A 97 -9.51 4.56 -11.95
N ARG A 98 -8.89 4.75 -13.12
CA ARG A 98 -8.23 6.00 -13.52
C ARG A 98 -9.15 7.23 -13.40
N GLU A 99 -10.38 7.12 -13.86
CA GLU A 99 -11.35 8.21 -13.83
C GLU A 99 -11.65 8.64 -12.39
N VAL A 100 -12.05 7.67 -11.55
CA VAL A 100 -12.37 7.88 -10.13
C VAL A 100 -11.18 8.43 -9.36
N LEU A 101 -9.98 7.86 -9.54
CA LEU A 101 -8.78 8.28 -8.83
C LEU A 101 -8.28 9.66 -9.27
N SER A 102 -8.46 10.02 -10.55
CA SER A 102 -8.10 11.36 -11.03
C SER A 102 -8.99 12.48 -10.51
N GLN A 103 -10.20 12.13 -10.05
CA GLN A 103 -11.21 13.04 -9.50
C GLN A 103 -11.62 12.58 -8.10
N TRP A 104 -10.65 12.14 -7.30
CA TRP A 104 -10.92 11.50 -6.03
C TRP A 104 -11.76 12.38 -5.10
N GLN A 105 -12.88 11.83 -4.63
CA GLN A 105 -13.80 12.51 -3.71
C GLN A 105 -13.72 11.97 -2.28
N GLY A 106 -12.74 11.11 -1.98
CA GLY A 106 -12.64 10.48 -0.66
C GLY A 106 -13.67 9.38 -0.41
N ILE A 107 -14.17 8.72 -1.46
CA ILE A 107 -15.21 7.68 -1.34
C ILE A 107 -14.64 6.31 -1.77
N PRO A 108 -14.12 5.50 -0.83
CA PRO A 108 -13.52 4.18 -1.08
C PRO A 108 -14.34 3.26 -1.96
N SER A 109 -15.67 3.24 -1.77
CA SER A 109 -16.58 2.37 -2.51
C SER A 109 -16.69 2.69 -4.01
N GLN A 110 -16.22 3.86 -4.46
CA GLN A 110 -16.16 4.18 -5.90
C GLN A 110 -14.97 3.51 -6.60
N ALA A 111 -13.94 3.08 -5.85
CA ALA A 111 -12.81 2.36 -6.40
C ALA A 111 -13.13 0.86 -6.51
N LEU A 112 -13.45 0.44 -7.74
CA LEU A 112 -13.93 -0.90 -8.06
C LEU A 112 -12.80 -1.93 -8.04
N GLY A 113 -13.13 -3.16 -7.62
CA GLY A 113 -12.19 -4.28 -7.63
C GLY A 113 -11.15 -4.27 -6.51
N THR A 114 -11.29 -3.41 -5.52
CA THR A 114 -10.36 -3.32 -4.37
C THR A 114 -10.20 -4.66 -3.65
N ASP A 115 -11.31 -5.32 -3.26
CA ASP A 115 -11.22 -6.61 -2.57
C ASP A 115 -10.69 -7.73 -3.48
N GLU A 116 -11.02 -7.69 -4.78
CA GLU A 116 -10.51 -8.66 -5.78
C GLU A 116 -8.98 -8.58 -5.88
N MET A 117 -8.43 -7.37 -6.06
CA MET A 117 -6.98 -7.11 -6.10
C MET A 117 -6.29 -7.59 -4.82
N LEU A 118 -6.82 -7.21 -3.65
CA LEU A 118 -6.22 -7.59 -2.36
C LEU A 118 -6.30 -9.10 -2.11
N SER A 119 -7.31 -9.78 -2.66
CA SER A 119 -7.43 -11.25 -2.59
C SER A 119 -6.41 -11.94 -3.48
N GLN A 120 -6.24 -11.47 -4.73
CA GLN A 120 -5.33 -12.06 -5.72
C GLN A 120 -3.89 -12.10 -5.20
N PHE A 121 -3.45 -11.07 -4.50
CA PHE A 121 -2.09 -11.02 -3.96
C PHE A 121 -1.78 -12.18 -2.99
N PHE A 122 -2.74 -12.56 -2.13
CA PHE A 122 -2.53 -13.67 -1.20
C PHE A 122 -2.51 -15.04 -1.89
N VAL A 123 -3.07 -15.15 -3.10
CA VAL A 123 -3.04 -16.38 -3.90
C VAL A 123 -1.70 -16.54 -4.61
N GLU A 124 -1.14 -15.43 -5.11
CA GLU A 124 0.07 -15.45 -5.96
C GLU A 124 1.39 -15.31 -5.19
N ALA A 125 1.35 -14.94 -3.91
CA ALA A 125 2.51 -14.83 -3.05
C ALA A 125 2.44 -15.89 -1.94
N PRO A 126 2.99 -17.11 -2.14
CA PRO A 126 3.34 -17.96 -1.01
C PRO A 126 4.49 -17.28 -0.29
N PHE A 127 4.18 -16.62 0.82
CA PHE A 127 5.19 -16.07 1.71
C PHE A 127 5.83 -17.24 2.45
N THR A 128 6.99 -17.68 1.96
CA THR A 128 7.83 -18.70 2.57
C THR A 128 8.96 -18.07 3.37
#